data_AF-A0A7V3P335-F1
#
_entry.id   AF-A0A7V3P335-F1
#
_cell.length_a   1.000
_cell.length_b   1.000
_cell.length_c   1.000
_cell.angle_alpha   90.00
_cell.angle_beta   90.00
_cell.angle_gamma   90.00
#
_symmetry.space_group_name_H-M   'P 1'
#
loop_
_entity.id
_entity.type
_entity.pdbx_description
1 polymer ?
#
loop_
_entity_poly.entity_id
_entity_poly.type
_entity_poly.pdbx_seq_one_letter_code
_entity_poly.pdbx_strand_id
1 'polypeptide(L)' 'MKTIEADLRDIKDRIAAALGIVNDSVSNVECKDNYERLMQAAEQLHKCADEIQRILVRIKPK' A
#
# COMPACT_ATOMS: atom_id res chain seq x y z
N MET A 1 -19.00 -12.01 -3.66
CA MET A 1 -18.88 -10.62 -3.15
C MET A 1 -17.94 -10.65 -1.96
N LYS A 2 -16.78 -9.98 -2.02
CA LYS A 2 -15.96 -9.77 -0.81
C LYS A 2 -16.67 -8.77 0.11
N THR A 3 -16.53 -8.95 1.41
CA THR A 3 -17.04 -7.99 2.41
C THR A 3 -16.09 -6.81 2.52
N ILE A 4 -16.58 -5.66 3.01
CA ILE A 4 -15.74 -4.48 3.28
C ILE A 4 -14.55 -4.86 4.20
N GLU A 5 -14.80 -5.72 5.19
CA GLU A 5 -13.75 -6.21 6.09
C GLU A 5 -12.68 -7.02 5.34
N ALA A 6 -13.09 -7.90 4.42
CA ALA A 6 -12.14 -8.67 3.60
C ALA A 6 -11.30 -7.75 2.71
N ASP A 7 -11.92 -6.74 2.09
CA ASP A 7 -11.21 -5.75 1.27
C ASP A 7 -10.19 -4.94 2.11
N LEU A 8 -10.58 -4.51 3.32
CA LEU A 8 -9.66 -3.80 4.23
C LEU A 8 -8.50 -4.68 4.71
N ARG A 9 -8.75 -5.98 4.94
CA ARG A 9 -7.70 -6.94 5.32
C ARG A 9 -6.70 -7.13 4.18
N ASP A 10 -7.17 -7.31 2.95
CA ASP A 10 -6.31 -7.42 1.77
C ASP A 10 -5.45 -6.15 1.58
N ILE A 11 -6.02 -4.96 1.77
CA ILE A 11 -5.28 -3.69 1.70
C ILE A 11 -4.20 -3.62 2.80
N LYS A 12 -4.54 -4.00 4.03
CA LYS A 12 -3.59 -4.03 5.16
C LYS A 12 -2.39 -4.93 4.85
N ASP A 13 -2.63 -6.13 4.32
CA ASP A 13 -1.55 -7.08 4.01
C ASP A 13 -0.63 -6.55 2.89
N ARG A 14 -1.19 -5.86 1.89
CA ARG A 14 -0.42 -5.16 0.85
C ARG A 14 0.41 -3.99 1.39
N ILE A 15 -0.14 -3.22 2.34
CA ILE A 15 0.61 -2.15 3.02
C ILE A 15 1.79 -2.75 3.78
N ALA A 16 1.58 -3.83 4.52
CA ALA A 16 2.65 -4.51 5.26
C ALA A 16 3.77 -4.99 4.33
N ALA A 17 3.42 -5.58 3.18
CA ALA A 17 4.40 -6.00 2.18
C ALA A 17 5.21 -4.81 1.62
N ALA A 18 4.54 -3.71 1.28
CA ALA A 18 5.21 -2.50 0.78
C ALA A 18 6.16 -1.88 1.83
N LEU A 19 5.75 -1.87 3.11
CA LEU A 19 6.61 -1.40 4.21
C LEU A 19 7.84 -2.29 4.41
N GLY A 20 7.72 -3.61 4.20
CA GLY A 20 8.87 -4.52 4.19
C GLY A 20 9.89 -4.12 3.13
N ILE A 21 9.44 -3.86 1.90
CA ILE A 21 10.30 -3.39 0.80
C ILE A 21 11.01 -2.08 1.16
N VAL A 22 10.28 -1.13 1.76
CA VAL A 22 10.86 0.14 2.22
C VAL A 22 11.97 -0.10 3.23
N ASN A 23 11.69 -0.91 4.26
CA ASN A 23 12.66 -1.19 5.31
C ASN A 23 13.93 -1.87 4.77
N ASP A 24 13.78 -2.80 3.82
CA ASP A 24 14.91 -3.51 3.23
C ASP A 24 15.74 -2.61 2.31
N SER A 25 15.07 -1.74 1.55
CA SER A 25 15.70 -0.97 0.46
C SER A 25 16.22 0.40 0.89
N VAL A 26 15.71 0.98 1.99
CA VAL A 26 16.12 2.32 2.45
C VAL A 26 17.56 2.38 2.97
N SER A 27 18.12 1.22 3.35
CA SER A 27 19.50 1.10 3.86
C SER A 27 20.57 1.50 2.83
N ASN A 28 20.26 1.42 1.53
CA ASN A 28 21.16 1.81 0.45
C ASN A 28 20.38 2.35 -0.76
N VAL A 29 19.89 3.58 -0.66
CA VAL A 29 19.08 4.23 -1.69
C VAL A 29 19.84 4.60 -2.97
N GLU A 30 21.17 4.69 -2.91
CA GLU A 30 22.02 5.00 -4.07
C GLU A 30 22.13 3.80 -5.04
N CYS A 31 21.84 2.60 -4.54
CA CYS A 31 21.68 1.43 -5.40
C CYS A 31 20.41 1.58 -6.26
N LYS A 32 20.58 1.59 -7.58
CA LYS A 32 19.50 1.74 -8.56
C LYS A 32 18.34 0.78 -8.31
N ASP A 33 18.62 -0.49 -8.03
CA ASP A 33 17.60 -1.50 -7.78
C ASP A 33 16.78 -1.18 -6.50
N ASN A 34 17.44 -0.68 -5.46
CA ASN A 34 16.76 -0.26 -4.23
C ASN A 34 15.90 0.99 -4.47
N TYR A 35 16.40 1.95 -5.25
CA TYR A 35 15.60 3.12 -5.65
C TYR A 35 14.33 2.69 -6.41
N GLU A 36 14.44 1.79 -7.39
CA GLU A 36 13.30 1.27 -8.13
C GLU A 36 12.30 0.54 -7.22
N ARG A 37 12.78 -0.29 -6.29
CA ARG A 37 11.95 -0.96 -5.28
C ARG A 37 11.22 0.02 -4.37
N LEU A 38 11.89 1.09 -3.94
CA LEU A 38 11.28 2.15 -3.13
C LEU A 38 10.19 2.89 -3.90
N MET A 39 10.42 3.20 -5.18
CA MET A 39 9.41 3.82 -6.04
C MET A 39 8.18 2.91 -6.21
N GLN A 40 8.38 1.61 -6.42
CA GLN A 40 7.28 0.64 -6.50
C GLN A 40 6.51 0.53 -5.18
N ALA A 41 7.21 0.51 -4.04
CA ALA A 41 6.58 0.48 -2.74
C ALA A 41 5.76 1.75 -2.48
N ALA A 42 6.28 2.93 -2.85
CA ALA A 42 5.56 4.19 -2.74
C ALA A 42 4.29 4.20 -3.61
N GLU A 43 4.38 3.75 -4.87
CA GLU A 43 3.22 3.63 -5.76
C GLU A 43 2.15 2.68 -5.18
N GLN A 44 2.57 1.55 -4.62
CA GLN A 44 1.67 0.59 -4.00
C GLN A 44 0.97 1.17 -2.77
N LEU A 45 1.69 1.92 -1.93
CA LEU A 45 1.10 2.61 -0.77
C LEU A 45 0.07 3.66 -1.21
N HIS A 46 0.37 4.43 -2.26
CA HIS A 46 -0.59 5.38 -2.84
C HIS A 46 -1.85 4.68 -3.35
N LYS A 47 -1.72 3.57 -4.08
CA LYS A 47 -2.87 2.77 -4.53
C LYS A 47 -3.71 2.26 -3.36
N CYS A 48 -3.07 1.76 -2.30
CA CYS A 48 -3.76 1.33 -1.09
C CYS A 48 -4.54 2.50 -0.43
N ALA A 49 -3.96 3.70 -0.37
CA ALA A 49 -4.63 4.88 0.17
C ALA A 49 -5.88 5.26 -0.64
N ASP A 50 -5.79 5.25 -1.97
CA ASP A 50 -6.94 5.51 -2.86
C ASP A 50 -8.05 4.47 -2.68
N GLU A 51 -7.69 3.20 -2.54
CA GLU A 51 -8.64 2.11 -2.29
C GLU A 51 -9.36 2.28 -0.94
N ILE A 52 -8.63 2.64 0.12
CA ILE A 52 -9.22 2.96 1.42
C ILE A 52 -10.20 4.13 1.29
N GLN A 53 -9.82 5.21 0.60
CA GLN A 53 -10.69 6.36 0.40
C GLN A 53 -11.99 5.98 -0.31
N ARG A 54 -11.92 5.13 -1.34
CA ARG A 54 -13.11 4.62 -2.04
C ARG A 54 -14.02 3.80 -1.10
N ILE A 55 -13.43 2.97 -0.23
CA ILE A 55 -14.19 2.22 0.78
C ILE A 55 -14.88 3.17 1.76
N LEU A 56 -14.15 4.17 2.28
CA LEU A 56 -14.70 5.15 3.22
C LEU A 56 -15.88 5.93 2.64
N VAL A 57 -15.82 6.31 1.37
CA VAL A 57 -16.94 6.98 0.66
C VAL A 57 -18.19 6.07 0.57
N ARG A 58 -18.02 4.75 0.48
CA ARG A 58 -19.15 3.79 0.48
C ARG A 58 -19.78 3.59 1.85
N ILE A 59 -19.02 3.80 2.92
CA ILE A 59 -19.47 3.63 4.32
C ILE A 59 -20.12 4.91 4.85
N LYS A 60 -19.62 6.09 4.45
CA LYS A 60 -20.20 7.36 4.90
C LYS A 60 -21.66 7.49 4.43
N PRO A 61 -22.63 7.69 5.36
CA PRO A 61 -23.97 8.11 4.97
C PRO A 61 -23.88 9.48 4.29
N LYS A 62 -24.70 9.71 3.25
CA LYS A 62 -24.84 11.03 2.64
C LYS A 62 -25.42 12.05 3.62
#